data_AF-A0A239SKQ4-F1
#
_entry.id   AF-A0A239SKQ4-F1
#
_cell.length_a   1.000
_cell.length_b   1.000
_cell.length_c   1.000
_cell.angle_alpha   90.00
_cell.angle_beta   90.00
_cell.angle_gamma   90.00
#
_symmetry.space_group_name_H-M   'P 1'
#
loop_
_entity.id
_entity.type
_entity.pdbx_description
1 polymer ?
#
loop_
_entity_poly.entity_id
_entity_poly.type
_entity_poly.pdbx_seq_one_letter_code
_entity_poly.pdbx_strand_id
1 'polypeptide(L)'
;MKRNLRQVALYVLGLSFVFEASQYPLAMGASDVTDLLANTVRAIVGSLLSLGFSKLFKKSLDVVLDWLILLGSVLLVLLVLWLKSRGIWIWHFV
;
A
#
# COMPACT_ATOMS: atom_id res chain seq x y z
N MET A 1 16.96 -11.62 -7.68
CA MET A 1 15.95 -11.05 -8.59
C MET A 1 16.19 -9.54 -8.69
N LYS A 2 16.63 -9.00 -9.83
CA LYS A 2 16.78 -7.53 -9.98
C LYS A 2 15.38 -6.92 -10.00
N ARG A 3 15.07 -6.05 -9.03
CA ARG A 3 13.78 -5.35 -8.93
C ARG A 3 13.63 -4.42 -10.14
N ASN A 4 12.69 -4.71 -11.04
CA ASN A 4 12.40 -3.86 -12.20
C ASN A 4 11.22 -2.93 -11.87
N LEU A 5 11.50 -1.63 -11.73
CA LEU A 5 10.50 -0.62 -11.36
C LEU A 5 9.30 -0.60 -12.32
N ARG A 6 9.53 -0.89 -13.61
CA ARG A 6 8.44 -0.95 -14.60
C ARG A 6 7.48 -2.09 -14.29
N GLN A 7 8.00 -3.26 -13.92
CA GLN A 7 7.17 -4.40 -13.54
C GLN A 7 6.38 -4.09 -12.26
N VAL A 8 7.00 -3.48 -11.25
CA VAL A 8 6.30 -3.08 -10.02
C VAL A 8 5.16 -2.10 -10.34
N ALA A 9 5.42 -1.08 -11.13
CA ALA A 9 4.41 -0.10 -11.53
C ALA A 9 3.25 -0.76 -12.28
N LEU A 10 3.55 -1.64 -13.25
CA LEU A 10 2.52 -2.36 -14.01
C LEU A 10 1.68 -3.29 -13.12
N TYR A 11 2.31 -4.03 -12.19
CA TYR A 11 1.59 -4.90 -11.27
C TYR A 11 0.66 -4.11 -10.34
N VAL A 12 1.15 -3.01 -9.75
CA VAL A 12 0.35 -2.21 -8.83
C VAL A 12 -0.75 -1.44 -9.55
N LEU A 13 -0.47 -0.90 -10.74
CA LEU A 13 -1.49 -0.24 -11.56
C LEU A 13 -2.60 -1.24 -11.96
N GLY A 14 -2.23 -2.45 -12.40
CA GLY A 14 -3.21 -3.49 -12.74
C GLY A 14 -4.04 -3.94 -11.53
N LEU A 15 -3.39 -4.19 -10.39
CA LEU A 15 -4.10 -4.60 -9.16
C LEU A 15 -5.03 -3.50 -8.65
N SER A 16 -4.54 -2.26 -8.59
CA SER A 16 -5.36 -1.13 -8.15
C SER A 16 -6.51 -0.87 -9.12
N PHE A 17 -6.31 -1.07 -10.43
CA PHE A 17 -7.40 -0.98 -11.40
C PHE A 17 -8.47 -2.04 -11.15
N VAL A 18 -8.08 -3.28 -10.86
CA VAL A 18 -9.03 -4.35 -10.51
C VAL A 18 -9.81 -3.99 -9.24
N PHE A 19 -9.16 -3.44 -8.21
CA PHE A 19 -9.85 -3.03 -6.99
C PHE A 19 -10.84 -1.90 -7.24
N GLU A 20 -10.42 -0.81 -7.89
CA GLU A 20 -11.28 0.32 -8.26
C GLU A 20 -12.46 -0.14 -9.13
N ALA A 21 -12.19 -0.96 -10.15
CA ALA A 21 -13.24 -1.50 -11.03
C ALA A 21 -14.20 -2.45 -10.30
N SER A 22 -13.72 -3.18 -9.28
CA SER A 22 -14.54 -4.09 -8.47
C SER A 22 -15.43 -3.37 -7.46
N GLN A 23 -15.11 -2.14 -7.05
CA GLN A 23 -15.93 -1.39 -6.10
C GLN A 23 -17.32 -1.08 -6.66
N TYR A 24 -17.43 -0.83 -7.97
CA TYR A 24 -18.70 -0.56 -8.65
C TYR A 24 -19.71 -1.72 -8.53
N PRO A 25 -19.41 -2.96 -8.99
CA PRO A 25 -20.35 -4.08 -8.86
C PRO A 25 -20.55 -4.54 -7.41
N LEU A 26 -19.62 -4.25 -6.49
CA LEU A 26 -19.71 -4.66 -5.09
C LEU A 26 -20.33 -3.61 -4.16
N ALA A 27 -20.70 -2.44 -4.69
CA ALA A 27 -21.26 -1.31 -3.93
C ALA A 27 -20.45 -0.94 -2.67
N MET A 28 -19.12 -1.11 -2.72
CA MET A 28 -18.22 -0.87 -1.59
C MET A 28 -17.72 0.58 -1.48
N GLY A 29 -18.02 1.42 -2.48
CA GLY A 29 -17.58 2.82 -2.55
C GLY A 29 -17.68 3.37 -3.98
N ALA A 30 -17.32 4.64 -4.15
CA ALA A 30 -17.13 5.23 -5.48
C ALA A 30 -15.75 4.87 -6.01
N SER A 31 -15.66 4.47 -7.28
CA SER A 31 -14.37 4.28 -7.93
C SER A 31 -13.70 5.64 -8.13
N ASP A 32 -12.46 5.78 -7.66
CA ASP A 32 -11.67 7.00 -7.73
C ASP A 32 -10.34 6.74 -8.46
N VAL A 33 -10.17 7.40 -9.61
CA VAL A 33 -8.93 7.34 -10.40
C VAL A 33 -7.74 7.86 -9.59
N THR A 34 -7.97 8.71 -8.60
CA THR A 34 -6.94 9.19 -7.68
C THR A 34 -6.32 8.05 -6.90
N ASP A 35 -7.11 7.06 -6.47
CA ASP A 35 -6.59 5.90 -5.73
C ASP A 35 -5.74 4.98 -6.63
N LEU A 36 -6.14 4.81 -7.89
CA LEU A 36 -5.33 4.13 -8.91
C LEU A 36 -3.96 4.78 -9.10
N LEU A 37 -3.93 6.11 -9.26
CA LEU A 37 -2.69 6.88 -9.44
C LEU A 37 -1.86 6.91 -8.17
N ALA A 38 -2.48 7.17 -7.01
CA ALA A 38 -1.82 7.23 -5.72
C ALA A 38 -1.17 5.90 -5.37
N ASN A 39 -1.85 4.76 -5.59
CA ASN A 39 -1.26 3.44 -5.39
C ASN A 39 -0.04 3.20 -6.27
N THR A 40 -0.14 3.58 -7.55
CA THR A 40 0.97 3.45 -8.51
C THR A 40 2.18 4.30 -8.09
N VAL A 41 1.96 5.57 -7.72
CA VAL A 41 3.01 6.48 -7.26
C VAL A 41 3.63 5.98 -5.95
N ARG A 42 2.81 5.59 -4.96
CA ARG A 42 3.26 5.04 -3.68
C ARG A 42 4.16 3.82 -3.87
N ALA A 43 3.84 2.94 -4.81
CA ALA A 43 4.66 1.76 -5.10
C ALA A 43 6.02 2.09 -5.74
N ILE A 44 6.05 3.08 -6.64
CA ILE A 44 7.31 3.56 -7.23
C ILE A 44 8.18 4.20 -6.15
N VAL A 45 7.63 5.11 -5.35
CA VAL A 45 8.34 5.78 -4.26
C VAL A 45 8.85 4.78 -3.23
N GLY A 46 8.02 3.86 -2.78
CA GLY A 46 8.42 2.81 -1.83
C GLY A 46 9.52 1.90 -2.37
N SER A 47 9.49 1.58 -3.67
CA SER A 47 10.53 0.79 -4.31
C SER A 47 11.86 1.55 -4.42
N LEU A 48 11.82 2.84 -4.74
CA LEU A 48 13.01 3.70 -4.75
C LEU A 48 13.62 3.87 -3.36
N LEU A 49 12.78 4.07 -2.34
CA LEU A 49 13.21 4.11 -0.95
C LEU A 49 13.89 2.80 -0.56
N SER A 50 13.26 1.64 -0.83
CA SER A 50 13.86 0.33 -0.55
C SER A 50 15.22 0.14 -1.22
N LEU A 51 15.38 0.58 -2.48
CA LEU A 51 16.67 0.54 -3.16
C LEU A 51 17.71 1.45 -2.47
N GLY A 52 17.30 2.65 -2.04
CA GLY A 52 18.15 3.56 -1.27
C GLY A 52 18.61 2.95 0.05
N PHE A 53 17.68 2.39 0.83
CA PHE A 53 17.98 1.72 2.10
C PHE A 53 18.89 0.50 1.91
N SER A 54 18.65 -0.33 0.88
CA SER A 54 19.48 -1.51 0.60
C SER A 54 20.94 -1.18 0.24
N LYS A 55 21.22 0.05 -0.24
CA LYS A 55 22.60 0.52 -0.48
C LYS A 55 23.28 1.01 0.80
N LEU A 56 22.49 1.55 1.74
CA LEU A 56 22.99 2.12 2.98
C LEU A 56 23.18 1.06 4.08
N PHE A 57 22.48 -0.06 3.99
CA PHE A 57 22.38 -1.04 5.07
C PHE A 57 22.73 -2.46 4.63
N LYS A 58 23.42 -3.21 5.50
CA LYS A 58 23.82 -4.62 5.25
C LYS A 58 22.59 -5.53 5.28
N LYS A 59 22.66 -6.69 4.61
CA LYS A 59 21.59 -7.71 4.48
C LYS A 59 20.88 -8.12 5.80
N SER A 60 21.53 -7.97 6.95
CA SER A 60 20.92 -8.22 8.27
C SER A 60 19.85 -7.18 8.65
N LEU A 61 19.91 -5.98 8.08
CA LEU A 61 18.94 -4.90 8.32
C LEU A 61 17.71 -5.01 7.41
N ASP A 62 17.81 -5.69 6.26
CA ASP A 62 16.64 -5.98 5.42
C ASP A 62 15.61 -6.80 6.21
N VAL A 63 16.07 -7.80 6.99
CA VAL A 63 15.19 -8.60 7.85
C VAL A 63 14.51 -7.74 8.92
N VAL A 64 15.24 -6.80 9.53
CA VAL A 64 14.68 -5.89 10.55
C VAL A 64 13.65 -4.94 9.94
N LEU A 65 13.95 -4.42 8.75
CA LEU A 65 13.03 -3.54 8.01
C LEU A 65 11.75 -4.28 7.61
N ASP A 66 11.85 -5.53 7.14
CA ASP A 66 10.69 -6.34 6.79
C ASP A 66 9.80 -6.59 8.02
N TRP A 67 10.39 -6.91 9.18
CA TRP A 67 9.66 -7.05 10.43
C TRP A 67 9.02 -5.74 10.90
N LEU A 68 9.72 -4.62 10.75
CA LEU A 68 9.19 -3.31 11.10
C LEU A 68 7.98 -2.93 10.23
N ILE A 69 8.07 -3.17 8.92
CA ILE A 69 6.97 -2.92 7.97
C ILE A 69 5.79 -3.83 8.30
N LEU A 70 6.03 -5.12 8.56
CA LEU A 70 4.97 -6.06 8.90
C LEU A 70 4.28 -5.68 10.21
N LEU A 71 5.04 -5.42 11.27
CA LEU A 71 4.51 -5.01 12.57
C LEU A 71 3.70 -3.70 12.43
N GLY A 72 4.26 -2.70 11.75
CA GLY A 72 3.59 -1.43 11.51
C GLY A 72 2.29 -1.58 10.73
N SER A 73 2.28 -2.46 9.71
CA SER A 73 1.09 -2.76 8.92
C SER A 73 -0.01 -3.42 9.76
N VAL A 74 0.35 -4.43 10.57
CA VAL A 74 -0.59 -5.11 11.47
C VAL A 74 -1.17 -4.14 12.50
N LEU A 75 -0.32 -3.31 13.12
CA LEU A 75 -0.76 -2.31 14.11
C LEU A 75 -1.70 -1.27 13.49
N LEU A 76 -1.44 -0.80 12.28
CA LEU A 76 -2.33 0.12 11.56
C LEU A 76 -3.70 -0.51 11.29
N VAL A 77 -3.74 -1.76 10.83
CA VAL A 77 -5.00 -2.47 10.60
C VAL A 77 -5.78 -2.62 11.90
N LEU A 78 -5.12 -3.05 12.98
CA LEU A 78 -5.75 -3.18 14.30
C LEU A 78 -6.28 -1.85 14.82
N LEU A 79 -5.53 -0.76 14.62
CA LEU A 79 -5.96 0.59 14.99
C LEU A 79 -7.24 1.00 14.25
N VAL A 80 -7.30 0.79 12.94
CA VAL A 80 -8.49 1.10 12.13
C VAL A 80 -9.70 0.28 12.59
N LEU A 81 -9.52 -1.02 12.86
CA LEU A 81 -10.58 -1.89 13.37
C LEU A 81 -11.08 -1.44 14.75
N TRP A 82 -10.16 -1.07 15.64
CA TRP A 82 -10.47 -0.56 16.97
C TRP A 82 -11.25 0.76 16.90
N LEU A 83 -10.83 1.71 16.07
CA LEU A 83 -11.55 2.98 15.85
C LEU A 83 -12.97 2.73 15.33
N LYS A 84 -13.10 1.83 14.34
CA LYS A 84 -14.41 1.43 13.80
C LYS A 84 -15.32 0.84 14.89
N SER A 85 -14.80 -0.02 15.77
CA SER A 85 -15.57 -0.62 16.88
C SER A 85 -16.10 0.41 17.89
N ARG A 86 -15.49 1.60 17.95
CA ARG A 86 -15.89 2.71 18.82
C ARG A 86 -16.84 3.69 18.11
N GLY A 87 -17.28 3.39 16.89
CA GLY A 87 -18.11 4.29 16.08
C GLY A 87 -17.34 5.51 15.54
N ILE A 88 -16.01 5.53 15.66
CA ILE A 88 -15.16 6.57 15.09
C ILE A 88 -14.91 6.18 13.63
N TRP A 89 -15.71 6.74 12.73
CA TRP A 89 -15.58 6.48 11.30
C TRP A 89 -14.63 7.48 10.67
N ILE A 90 -13.51 6.98 10.14
CA ILE A 90 -12.41 7.79 9.59
C ILE A 90 -12.65 8.16 8.11
N TRP A 91 -13.69 7.58 7.51
CA TRP A 91 -14.06 7.81 6.12
C TRP A 91 -15.25 8.77 6.08
N HIS A 92 -15.03 10.04 5.74
CA HIS A 92 -16.12 10.87 5.27
C HIS A 92 -16.13 10.73 3.74
N PHE A 93 -16.89 9.76 3.23
CA PHE A 93 -17.26 9.80 1.81
C PHE A 93 -18.19 11.01 1.66
N VAL A 94 -17.67 12.08 1.07
CA VAL A 94 -18.46 13.12 0.40
C VAL A 94 -18.87 12.58 -0.96
#